data_AF-A0A1H1QEJ2-F1
#
_entry.id   AF-A0A1H1QEJ2-F1
#
_cell.length_a   1.000
_cell.length_b   1.000
_cell.length_c   1.000
_cell.angle_alpha   90.00
_cell.angle_beta   90.00
_cell.angle_gamma   90.00
#
_symmetry.space_group_name_H-M   'P 1'
#
loop_
_entity.id
_entity.type
_entity.pdbx_description
1 polymer ?
#
loop_
_entity_poly.entity_id
_entity_poly.type
_entity_poly.pdbx_seq_one_letter_code
_entity_poly.pdbx_strand_id
1 'polypeptide(L)'
;MALVKFHKVTTLPATLEANAFYYVENGTFAESYITNSAGVARSVGNTAMINALIDQALADFESGMQSEMEIVPDIAARDALAPTTNKLVLVIDASADATVSVGSATYAWRQSSATWIKIAEYESMDVVVTWANINDGPSSSPAQIDSAVSASHTHANKTTLDALGTNTDGLTLNGTNVSSVWATNGW
;
A
#
# COMPACT_ATOMS: atom_id res chain seq x y z
N MET A 1 -62.36 -32.47 -5.36
CA MET A 1 -61.36 -31.68 -4.61
C MET A 1 -60.57 -32.63 -3.73
N ALA A 2 -59.23 -32.57 -3.75
CA ALA A 2 -58.43 -33.28 -2.75
C ALA A 2 -58.52 -32.50 -1.43
N LEU A 3 -58.87 -33.17 -0.34
CA LEU A 3 -58.90 -32.58 1.00
C LEU A 3 -57.48 -32.48 1.53
N VAL A 4 -57.09 -31.30 2.03
CA VAL A 4 -55.82 -31.11 2.73
C VAL A 4 -56.03 -31.34 4.22
N LYS A 5 -55.22 -32.22 4.82
CA LYS A 5 -55.27 -32.52 6.26
C LYS A 5 -54.32 -31.61 7.02
N PHE A 6 -54.65 -31.26 8.27
CA PHE A 6 -53.80 -30.44 9.13
C PHE A 6 -53.44 -31.19 10.41
N HIS A 7 -52.16 -31.22 10.75
CA HIS A 7 -51.62 -31.89 11.93
C HIS A 7 -50.78 -30.92 12.76
N LYS A 8 -50.98 -30.92 14.08
CA LYS A 8 -50.10 -30.27 15.05
C LYS A 8 -49.34 -31.36 15.80
N VAL A 9 -48.01 -31.34 15.74
CA VAL A 9 -47.15 -32.37 16.31
C VAL A 9 -45.94 -31.74 17.01
N THR A 10 -45.36 -32.44 17.97
CA THR A 10 -44.11 -32.01 18.65
C THR A 10 -42.86 -32.49 17.92
N THR A 11 -42.98 -33.54 17.11
CA THR A 11 -41.93 -34.09 16.23
C THR A 11 -42.54 -34.51 14.91
N LEU A 12 -41.80 -34.36 13.80
CA LEU A 12 -42.28 -34.77 12.49
C LEU A 12 -42.36 -36.31 12.41
N PRO A 13 -43.51 -36.91 12.06
CA PRO A 13 -43.64 -38.36 11.97
C PRO A 13 -42.72 -38.97 10.91
N ALA A 14 -42.22 -40.18 11.16
CA ALA A 14 -41.38 -40.92 10.19
C ALA A 14 -42.14 -41.33 8.92
N THR A 15 -43.47 -41.45 9.00
CA THR A 15 -44.35 -41.70 7.86
C THR A 15 -45.38 -40.59 7.77
N LEU A 16 -45.40 -39.87 6.65
CA LEU A 16 -46.28 -38.72 6.46
C LEU A 16 -47.47 -39.09 5.59
N GLU A 17 -48.63 -38.52 5.92
CA GLU A 17 -49.83 -38.68 5.12
C GLU A 17 -49.74 -37.85 3.85
N ALA A 18 -50.31 -38.36 2.75
CA ALA A 18 -50.41 -37.60 1.52
C ALA A 18 -51.39 -36.42 1.65
N ASN A 19 -51.07 -35.30 0.99
CA ASN A 19 -51.87 -34.08 0.97
C ASN A 19 -52.17 -33.51 2.38
N ALA A 20 -51.12 -33.38 3.19
CA ALA A 20 -51.21 -32.94 4.58
C ALA A 20 -50.27 -31.76 4.86
N PHE A 21 -50.65 -30.93 5.82
CA PHE A 21 -49.88 -29.83 6.39
C PHE A 21 -49.54 -30.17 7.84
N TYR A 22 -48.26 -30.13 8.19
CA TYR A 22 -47.76 -30.37 9.55
C TYR A 22 -47.20 -29.08 10.14
N TYR A 23 -47.67 -28.72 11.34
CA TYR A 23 -47.02 -27.75 12.23
C TYR A 23 -46.24 -28.53 13.28
N VAL A 24 -44.91 -28.40 13.27
CA VAL A 24 -44.00 -29.13 14.15
C VAL A 24 -43.33 -28.18 15.11
N GLU A 25 -43.41 -28.42 16.41
CA GLU A 25 -42.72 -27.59 17.41
C GLU A 25 -41.19 -27.67 17.26
N ASN A 26 -40.52 -26.51 17.30
CA ASN A 26 -39.07 -26.40 17.24
C ASN A 26 -38.58 -25.28 18.20
N GLY A 27 -38.66 -25.57 19.50
CA GLY A 27 -38.23 -24.65 20.55
C GLY A 27 -39.10 -23.39 20.61
N THR A 28 -38.56 -22.24 20.20
CA THR A 28 -39.27 -20.94 20.24
C THR A 28 -40.11 -20.65 18.99
N PHE A 29 -40.04 -21.51 17.97
CA PHE A 29 -40.82 -21.39 16.74
C PHE A 29 -41.37 -22.75 16.31
N ALA A 30 -42.16 -22.77 15.22
CA ALA A 30 -42.71 -23.99 14.65
C ALA A 30 -42.29 -24.14 13.19
N GLU A 31 -41.97 -25.35 12.78
CA GLU A 31 -41.67 -25.72 11.41
C GLU A 31 -42.96 -26.09 10.66
N SER A 32 -42.97 -25.82 9.36
CA SER A 32 -44.09 -26.16 8.48
C SER A 32 -43.66 -27.11 7.37
N TYR A 33 -44.43 -28.18 7.17
CA TYR A 33 -44.21 -29.14 6.10
C TYR A 33 -45.52 -29.40 5.36
N ILE A 34 -45.47 -29.38 4.03
CA ILE A 34 -46.59 -29.80 3.18
C ILE A 34 -46.20 -31.09 2.48
N THR A 35 -47.08 -32.09 2.45
CA THR A 35 -46.86 -33.31 1.67
C THR A 35 -47.62 -33.29 0.36
N ASN A 36 -47.00 -33.85 -0.68
CA ASN A 36 -47.68 -34.07 -1.96
C ASN A 36 -48.63 -35.29 -1.90
N SER A 37 -49.22 -35.64 -3.04
CA SER A 37 -50.11 -36.80 -3.18
C SER A 37 -49.45 -38.16 -2.91
N ALA A 38 -48.12 -38.21 -2.81
CA ALA A 38 -47.33 -39.39 -2.46
C ALA A 38 -46.84 -39.38 -0.99
N GLY A 39 -47.24 -38.41 -0.17
CA GLY A 39 -46.76 -38.29 1.21
C GLY A 39 -45.34 -37.75 1.35
N VAL A 40 -44.73 -37.25 0.27
CA VAL A 40 -43.38 -36.68 0.30
C VAL A 40 -43.43 -35.25 0.80
N ALA A 41 -42.72 -34.96 1.89
CA ALA A 41 -42.61 -33.62 2.44
C ALA A 41 -41.95 -32.64 1.46
N ARG A 42 -42.49 -31.43 1.42
CA ARG A 42 -41.95 -30.25 0.77
C ARG A 42 -41.74 -29.19 1.84
N SER A 43 -40.57 -28.58 1.81
CA SER A 43 -40.22 -27.47 2.70
C SER A 43 -41.04 -26.25 2.35
N VAL A 44 -41.68 -25.63 3.35
CA VAL A 44 -42.38 -24.36 3.20
C VAL A 44 -41.79 -23.39 4.22
N GLY A 45 -40.62 -22.85 3.89
CA GLY A 45 -39.92 -21.90 4.77
C GLY A 45 -39.45 -22.49 6.09
N ASN A 46 -39.02 -23.75 6.10
CA ASN A 46 -38.43 -24.37 7.29
C ASN A 46 -36.96 -23.95 7.49
N THR A 47 -36.41 -24.16 8.68
CA THR A 47 -35.02 -23.77 8.99
C THR A 47 -34.01 -24.36 8.01
N ALA A 48 -34.18 -25.61 7.59
CA ALA A 48 -33.28 -26.24 6.62
C ALA A 48 -33.26 -25.52 5.26
N MET A 49 -34.43 -25.13 4.74
CA MET A 49 -34.55 -24.36 3.51
C MET A 49 -33.98 -22.95 3.66
N ILE A 50 -34.27 -22.28 4.77
CA ILE A 50 -33.76 -20.93 5.04
C ILE A 50 -32.24 -20.94 5.13
N ASN A 51 -31.65 -21.88 5.87
CA ASN A 51 -30.19 -22.02 5.96
C ASN A 51 -29.59 -22.31 4.59
N ALA A 52 -30.17 -23.22 3.80
CA ALA A 52 -29.67 -23.50 2.45
C ALA A 52 -29.71 -22.26 1.54
N LEU A 53 -30.74 -21.42 1.64
CA LEU A 53 -30.82 -20.16 0.89
C LEU A 53 -29.81 -19.12 1.39
N ILE A 54 -29.58 -19.05 2.70
CA ILE A 54 -28.57 -18.16 3.31
C ILE A 54 -27.17 -18.61 2.89
N ASP A 55 -26.87 -19.90 3.02
CA ASP A 55 -25.58 -20.49 2.63
C ASP A 55 -25.31 -20.23 1.14
N GLN A 56 -26.33 -20.39 0.28
CA GLN A 56 -26.22 -20.06 -1.13
C GLN A 56 -25.96 -18.56 -1.35
N ALA A 57 -26.71 -17.68 -0.67
CA ALA A 57 -26.54 -16.24 -0.81
C ALA A 57 -25.17 -15.76 -0.31
N LEU A 58 -24.64 -16.37 0.76
CA LEU A 58 -23.30 -16.10 1.27
C LEU A 58 -22.23 -16.60 0.30
N ALA A 59 -22.37 -17.81 -0.25
CA ALA A 59 -21.46 -18.34 -1.27
C ALA A 59 -21.46 -17.46 -2.53
N ASP A 60 -22.65 -17.01 -2.98
CA ASP A 60 -22.78 -16.09 -4.11
C ASP A 60 -22.12 -14.74 -3.80
N PHE A 61 -22.30 -14.21 -2.58
CA PHE A 61 -21.68 -12.97 -2.12
C PHE A 61 -20.15 -13.07 -2.05
N GLU A 62 -19.61 -14.12 -1.43
CA GLU A 62 -18.17 -14.40 -1.37
C GLU A 62 -17.56 -14.57 -2.76
N SER A 63 -18.26 -15.26 -3.67
CA SER A 63 -17.84 -15.37 -5.07
C SER A 63 -17.87 -14.03 -5.82
N GLY A 64 -18.71 -13.08 -5.38
CA GLY A 64 -18.78 -11.72 -5.90
C GLY A 64 -17.73 -10.77 -5.31
N MET A 65 -17.20 -11.07 -4.12
CA MET A 65 -16.17 -10.27 -3.43
C MET A 65 -14.72 -10.67 -3.81
N GLN A 66 -14.48 -11.19 -5.01
CA GLN A 66 -13.13 -11.57 -5.50
C GLN A 66 -12.12 -10.41 -5.68
N SER A 67 -12.40 -9.24 -5.11
CA SER A 67 -11.51 -8.07 -5.14
C SER A 67 -10.53 -8.02 -3.96
N GLU A 68 -10.30 -9.14 -3.27
CA GLU A 68 -9.13 -9.26 -2.41
C GLU A 68 -7.86 -9.22 -3.26
N MET A 69 -6.85 -8.47 -2.80
CA MET A 69 -5.55 -8.44 -3.45
C MET A 69 -4.84 -9.77 -3.21
N GLU A 70 -4.62 -10.54 -4.27
CA GLU A 70 -3.85 -11.78 -4.23
C GLU A 70 -2.35 -11.45 -4.16
N ILE A 71 -1.56 -12.24 -3.43
CA ILE A 71 -0.10 -12.08 -3.37
C ILE A 71 0.55 -13.35 -3.89
N VAL A 72 1.35 -13.24 -4.95
CA VAL A 72 2.01 -14.37 -5.61
C VAL A 72 3.52 -14.22 -5.63
N PRO A 73 4.28 -15.33 -5.65
CA PRO A 73 5.74 -15.28 -5.60
C PRO A 73 6.35 -14.65 -6.85
N ASP A 74 5.84 -14.94 -8.04
CA ASP A 74 6.45 -14.52 -9.30
C ASP A 74 5.44 -14.31 -10.44
N ILE A 75 5.96 -13.83 -11.58
CA ILE A 75 5.21 -13.59 -12.83
C ILE A 75 4.53 -14.87 -13.34
N ALA A 76 5.18 -16.03 -13.25
CA ALA A 76 4.61 -17.29 -13.73
C ALA A 76 3.40 -17.71 -12.87
N ALA A 77 3.48 -17.53 -11.55
CA ALA A 77 2.39 -17.78 -10.63
C ALA A 77 1.20 -16.84 -10.88
N ARG A 78 1.43 -15.56 -11.18
CA ARG A 78 0.37 -14.63 -11.60
C ARG A 78 -0.32 -15.12 -12.88
N ASP A 79 0.47 -15.50 -13.89
CA ASP A 79 -0.07 -15.88 -15.20
C ASP A 79 -0.89 -17.18 -15.12
N ALA A 80 -0.62 -18.04 -14.11
CA ALA A 80 -1.40 -19.24 -13.82
C ALA A 80 -2.77 -18.97 -13.14
N LEU A 81 -3.05 -17.76 -12.62
CA LEU A 81 -4.28 -17.45 -11.87
C LEU A 81 -5.56 -17.45 -12.72
N ALA A 82 -5.46 -17.29 -14.04
CA ALA A 82 -6.57 -17.26 -15.01
C ALA A 82 -7.88 -16.60 -14.50
N PRO A 83 -7.87 -15.31 -14.06
CA PRO A 83 -9.03 -14.72 -13.40
C PRO A 83 -10.21 -14.50 -14.36
N THR A 84 -11.43 -14.76 -13.89
CA THR A 84 -12.68 -14.55 -14.67
C THR A 84 -13.37 -13.22 -14.35
N THR A 85 -12.87 -12.48 -13.36
CA THR A 85 -13.35 -11.18 -12.87
C THR A 85 -12.15 -10.25 -12.65
N ASN A 86 -12.37 -8.94 -12.60
CA ASN A 86 -11.28 -7.99 -12.32
C ASN A 86 -10.63 -8.32 -10.97
N LYS A 87 -9.28 -8.33 -10.94
CA LYS A 87 -8.52 -8.75 -9.76
C LYS A 87 -7.25 -7.91 -9.61
N LEU A 88 -6.88 -7.59 -8.38
CA LEU A 88 -5.56 -7.02 -8.06
C LEU A 88 -4.63 -8.13 -7.59
N VAL A 89 -3.39 -8.10 -8.07
CA VAL A 89 -2.34 -9.05 -7.70
C VAL A 89 -1.05 -8.31 -7.41
N LEU A 90 -0.46 -8.56 -6.24
CA LEU A 90 0.92 -8.19 -5.92
C LEU A 90 1.84 -9.37 -6.25
N VAL A 91 2.79 -9.16 -7.16
CA VAL A 91 3.83 -10.13 -7.51
C VAL A 91 5.09 -9.77 -6.73
N ILE A 92 5.61 -10.70 -5.90
CA ILE A 92 6.78 -10.45 -5.04
C ILE A 92 8.07 -10.32 -5.88
N ASP A 93 8.30 -11.23 -6.82
CA ASP A 93 9.39 -11.18 -7.80
C ASP A 93 8.81 -10.97 -9.20
N ALA A 94 8.76 -9.70 -9.60
CA ALA A 94 8.27 -9.27 -10.89
C ALA A 94 9.36 -9.18 -11.97
N SER A 95 10.59 -9.68 -11.72
CA SER A 95 11.75 -9.52 -12.60
C SER A 95 11.61 -10.15 -14.00
N ALA A 96 10.63 -11.04 -14.22
CA ALA A 96 10.32 -11.56 -15.55
C ALA A 96 9.44 -10.61 -16.40
N ASP A 97 8.93 -9.51 -15.83
CA ASP A 97 8.43 -8.36 -16.60
C ASP A 97 9.61 -7.52 -17.05
N ALA A 98 9.79 -7.36 -18.37
CA ALA A 98 10.95 -6.67 -18.95
C ALA A 98 11.11 -5.19 -18.51
N THR A 99 10.09 -4.62 -17.89
CA THR A 99 10.11 -3.25 -17.37
C THR A 99 10.41 -3.18 -15.86
N VAL A 100 10.54 -4.31 -15.16
CA VAL A 100 10.90 -4.41 -13.75
C VAL A 100 12.25 -5.10 -13.65
N SER A 101 13.29 -4.38 -13.21
CA SER A 101 14.65 -4.94 -13.14
C SER A 101 14.79 -5.85 -11.93
N VAL A 102 14.30 -5.41 -10.76
CA VAL A 102 14.33 -6.16 -9.49
C VAL A 102 13.15 -5.77 -8.61
N GLY A 103 12.56 -6.73 -7.91
CA GLY A 103 11.58 -6.46 -6.85
C GLY A 103 10.16 -6.80 -7.25
N SER A 104 9.19 -6.12 -6.64
CA SER A 104 7.77 -6.47 -6.76
C SER A 104 7.00 -5.54 -7.69
N ALA A 105 5.83 -5.97 -8.16
CA ALA A 105 4.93 -5.11 -8.90
C ALA A 105 3.47 -5.48 -8.66
N THR A 106 2.61 -4.47 -8.66
CA THR A 106 1.16 -4.64 -8.55
C THR A 106 0.53 -4.59 -9.93
N TYR A 107 -0.30 -5.58 -10.23
CA TYR A 107 -1.03 -5.72 -11.49
C TYR A 107 -2.54 -5.74 -11.24
N ALA A 108 -3.29 -5.15 -12.16
CA ALA A 108 -4.72 -5.39 -12.30
C ALA A 108 -5.00 -6.31 -13.49
N TRP A 109 -5.76 -7.37 -13.26
CA TRP A 109 -6.43 -8.09 -14.33
C TRP A 109 -7.66 -7.29 -14.78
N ARG A 110 -7.71 -6.94 -16.06
CA ARG A 110 -8.89 -6.37 -16.69
C ARG A 110 -9.63 -7.49 -17.43
N GLN A 111 -10.78 -7.89 -16.90
CA GLN A 111 -11.62 -8.95 -17.48
C GLN A 111 -12.07 -8.60 -18.90
N SER A 112 -12.47 -7.35 -19.16
CA SER A 112 -13.05 -6.95 -20.44
C SER A 112 -12.11 -7.09 -21.64
N SER A 113 -10.79 -7.05 -21.40
CA SER A 113 -9.77 -7.25 -22.43
C SER A 113 -8.93 -8.51 -22.23
N ALA A 114 -9.15 -9.25 -21.14
CA ALA A 114 -8.33 -10.38 -20.72
C ALA A 114 -6.82 -10.03 -20.70
N THR A 115 -6.47 -8.90 -20.07
CA THR A 115 -5.09 -8.41 -19.99
C THR A 115 -4.69 -8.03 -18.59
N TRP A 116 -3.44 -8.31 -18.25
CA TRP A 116 -2.77 -7.71 -17.10
C TRP A 116 -2.34 -6.27 -17.39
N ILE A 117 -2.52 -5.40 -16.41
CA ILE A 117 -2.12 -3.99 -16.44
C ILE A 117 -1.23 -3.77 -15.24
N LYS A 118 0.03 -3.40 -15.48
CA LYS A 118 0.93 -2.98 -14.41
C LYS A 118 0.47 -1.63 -13.87
N ILE A 119 0.27 -1.54 -12.56
CA ILE A 119 -0.17 -0.31 -11.87
C ILE A 119 1.04 0.41 -11.27
N ALA A 120 1.88 -0.35 -10.58
CA ALA A 120 3.04 0.15 -9.89
C ALA A 120 4.10 -0.94 -9.85
N GLU A 121 5.35 -0.52 -9.81
CA GLU A 121 6.51 -1.36 -9.50
C GLU A 121 7.17 -0.83 -8.24
N TYR A 122 7.76 -1.74 -7.48
CA TYR A 122 8.49 -1.46 -6.26
C TYR A 122 9.86 -2.11 -6.38
N GLU A 123 10.81 -1.32 -6.85
CA GLU A 123 12.21 -1.61 -6.62
C GLU A 123 12.57 -1.04 -5.24
N SER A 124 13.41 -1.74 -4.46
CA SER A 124 13.93 -1.17 -3.20
C SER A 124 14.54 0.19 -3.52
N MET A 125 14.00 1.25 -2.91
CA MET A 125 14.42 2.62 -3.18
C MET A 125 15.72 2.92 -2.44
N ASP A 126 16.84 2.36 -2.91
CA ASP A 126 18.17 2.71 -2.44
C ASP A 126 18.61 4.01 -3.13
N VAL A 127 18.36 5.14 -2.47
CA VAL A 127 18.64 6.46 -3.04
C VAL A 127 20.10 6.82 -2.79
N VAL A 128 20.96 6.54 -3.77
CA VAL A 128 22.32 7.09 -3.81
C VAL A 128 22.31 8.41 -4.57
N VAL A 129 22.31 9.54 -3.86
CA VAL A 129 22.45 10.87 -4.47
C VAL A 129 23.93 11.22 -4.62
N THR A 130 24.39 11.36 -5.87
CA THR A 130 25.72 11.90 -6.16
C THR A 130 25.64 13.41 -6.37
N TRP A 131 26.64 14.17 -5.89
CA TRP A 131 26.70 15.64 -6.06
C TRP A 131 26.50 16.10 -7.51
N ALA A 132 27.07 15.36 -8.47
CA ALA A 132 26.95 15.64 -9.89
C ALA A 132 25.51 15.56 -10.44
N ASN A 133 24.60 14.89 -9.74
CA ASN A 133 23.21 14.65 -10.16
C ASN A 133 22.22 15.60 -9.45
N ILE A 134 22.70 16.57 -8.68
CA ILE A 134 21.85 17.58 -8.03
C ILE A 134 21.63 18.73 -9.02
N ASN A 135 20.40 18.86 -9.51
CA ASN A 135 20.00 20.03 -10.31
C ASN A 135 20.05 21.31 -9.47
N ASP A 136 20.44 22.40 -10.10
CA ASP A 136 20.66 23.71 -9.44
C ASP A 136 21.62 23.66 -8.24
N GLY A 137 22.45 22.62 -8.16
CA GLY A 137 23.54 22.51 -7.19
C GLY A 137 24.71 23.45 -7.52
N PRO A 138 25.61 23.70 -6.56
CA PRO A 138 26.83 24.46 -6.82
C PRO A 138 27.65 23.84 -7.95
N SER A 139 28.14 24.65 -8.88
CA SER A 139 29.07 24.20 -9.92
C SER A 139 30.46 23.85 -9.36
N SER A 140 30.74 24.26 -8.12
CA SER A 140 31.94 23.91 -7.39
C SER A 140 31.99 22.41 -7.10
N SER A 141 33.14 21.79 -7.30
CA SER A 141 33.41 20.45 -6.80
C SER A 141 33.41 20.44 -5.26
N PRO A 142 33.16 19.28 -4.62
CA PRO A 142 33.29 19.15 -3.16
C PRO A 142 34.63 19.68 -2.64
N ALA A 143 35.74 19.38 -3.33
CA ALA A 143 37.06 19.86 -2.96
C ALA A 143 37.21 21.40 -3.04
N GLN A 144 36.56 22.06 -4.00
CA GLN A 144 36.56 23.52 -4.08
C GLN A 144 35.78 24.15 -2.93
N ILE A 145 34.68 23.52 -2.51
CA ILE A 145 33.91 23.94 -1.35
C ILE A 145 34.75 23.79 -0.08
N ASP A 146 35.38 22.63 0.11
CA ASP A 146 36.25 22.35 1.25
C ASP A 146 37.42 23.35 1.33
N SER A 147 38.03 23.66 0.18
CA SER A 147 39.11 24.65 0.11
C SER A 147 38.64 26.07 0.42
N ALA A 148 37.44 26.45 -0.04
CA ALA A 148 36.86 27.75 0.28
C ALA A 148 36.58 27.87 1.79
N VAL A 149 36.08 26.80 2.42
CA VAL A 149 35.85 26.73 3.87
C VAL A 149 37.16 26.80 4.65
N SER A 150 38.22 26.14 4.19
CA SER A 150 39.54 26.27 4.83
C SER A 150 40.16 27.66 4.67
N ALA A 151 39.91 28.31 3.54
CA ALA A 151 40.48 29.62 3.22
C ALA A 151 39.73 30.78 3.89
N SER A 152 38.47 30.60 4.28
CA SER A 152 37.65 31.65 4.91
C SER A 152 38.22 32.18 6.24
N HIS A 153 39.20 31.47 6.81
CA HIS A 153 39.87 31.84 8.06
C HIS A 153 41.40 31.89 7.96
N THR A 154 41.97 31.95 6.76
CA THR A 154 43.43 31.98 6.58
C THR A 154 43.89 33.21 5.81
N HIS A 155 44.74 34.03 6.44
CA HIS A 155 45.47 35.12 5.78
C HIS A 155 46.97 34.89 5.89
N ALA A 156 47.69 34.93 4.76
CA ALA A 156 49.14 34.75 4.76
C ALA A 156 49.87 35.81 5.62
N ASN A 157 49.29 37.01 5.72
CA ASN A 157 49.78 38.13 6.52
C ASN A 157 48.98 38.31 7.83
N LYS A 158 48.33 37.25 8.35
CA LYS A 158 47.51 37.33 9.57
C LYS A 158 48.28 37.98 10.74
N THR A 159 49.54 37.61 10.94
CA THR A 159 50.39 38.19 11.98
C THR A 159 50.58 39.70 11.82
N THR A 160 50.72 40.20 10.60
CA THR A 160 50.83 41.63 10.31
C THR A 160 49.49 42.34 10.50
N LEU A 161 48.38 41.73 10.05
CA LEU A 161 47.04 42.29 10.24
C LEU A 161 46.67 42.38 11.72
N ASP A 162 47.00 41.35 12.50
CA ASP A 162 46.81 41.32 13.96
C ASP A 162 47.67 42.38 14.67
N ALA A 163 48.78 42.81 14.06
CA ALA A 163 49.66 43.86 14.58
C ALA A 163 49.20 45.28 14.23
N LEU A 164 48.32 45.45 13.23
CA LEU A 164 47.78 46.77 12.87
C LEU A 164 46.70 47.18 13.87
N GLY A 165 46.74 48.44 14.30
CA GLY A 165 45.74 49.01 15.19
C GLY A 165 45.52 50.49 14.93
N THR A 166 44.67 51.12 15.71
CA THR A 166 44.46 52.57 15.68
C THR A 166 44.48 53.15 17.10
N ASN A 167 44.88 54.41 17.23
CA ASN A 167 44.75 55.18 18.46
C ASN A 167 44.28 56.61 18.12
N THR A 168 44.31 57.52 19.10
CA THR A 168 43.91 58.93 18.91
C THR A 168 44.73 59.68 17.87
N ASP A 169 45.96 59.23 17.62
CA ASP A 169 46.93 59.91 16.75
C ASP A 169 47.01 59.28 15.34
N GLY A 170 46.36 58.13 15.13
CA GLY A 170 46.21 57.52 13.80
C GLY A 170 46.52 56.02 13.75
N LEU A 171 47.11 55.57 12.63
CA LEU A 171 47.47 54.18 12.37
C LEU A 171 48.65 53.74 13.23
N THR A 172 48.55 52.55 13.84
CA THR A 172 49.63 51.94 14.62
C THR A 172 50.06 50.57 14.08
N LEU A 173 51.32 50.23 14.30
CA LEU A 173 51.87 48.89 14.12
C LEU A 173 52.46 48.43 15.46
N ASN A 174 51.95 47.32 16.00
CA ASN A 174 52.26 46.85 17.36
C ASN A 174 52.08 47.95 18.43
N GLY A 175 51.01 48.74 18.31
CA GLY A 175 50.70 49.85 19.22
C GLY A 175 51.57 51.10 19.05
N THR A 176 52.52 51.11 18.11
CA THR A 176 53.38 52.27 17.83
C THR A 176 52.86 53.05 16.62
N ASN A 177 52.77 54.37 16.71
CA ASN A 177 52.33 55.23 15.60
C ASN A 177 53.22 55.03 14.37
N VAL A 178 52.60 54.79 13.21
CA VAL A 178 53.30 54.73 11.93
C VAL A 178 53.57 56.16 11.47
N SER A 179 54.85 56.53 11.39
CA SER A 179 55.28 57.85 10.93
C SER A 179 55.93 57.77 9.54
N SER A 180 55.83 58.86 8.78
CA SER A 180 56.54 58.95 7.50
C SER A 180 58.04 59.20 7.74
N VAL A 181 58.89 58.67 6.86
CA VAL A 181 60.34 58.98 6.86
C VAL A 181 60.65 60.47 6.68
N TRP A 182 59.65 61.24 6.24
CA TRP A 182 59.73 62.68 6.06
C TRP A 182 59.46 63.46 7.36
N ALA A 183 58.84 62.86 8.37
CA ALA A 183 58.58 63.51 9.64
C ALA A 183 59.87 63.89 10.41
N THR A 184 60.98 63.20 10.12
CA THR A 184 62.31 63.49 10.70
C THR A 184 63.22 64.30 9.78
N ASN A 185 62.88 64.45 8.50
CA ASN A 185 63.59 65.37 7.62
C ASN A 185 62.96 66.75 7.82
N GLY A 186 63.53 67.54 8.74
CA GLY A 186 63.05 68.90 9.00
C GLY A 186 63.10 69.74 7.72
N TRP A 187 61.92 70.05 7.18
CA TRP A 187 61.71 71.05 6.15
C TRP A 187 61.53 72.41 6.83
#